data_AF-A0A914Y436-F1
#
_entry.id   AF-A0A914Y436-F1
#
_cell.length_a   1.000
_cell.length_b   1.000
_cell.length_c   1.000
_cell.angle_alpha   90.00
_cell.angle_beta   90.00
_cell.angle_gamma   90.00
#
_symmetry.space_group_name_H-M   'P 1'
#
loop_
_entity.id
_entity.type
_entity.pdbx_description
1 polymer ?
#
loop_
_entity_poly.entity_id
_entity_poly.type
_entity_poly.pdbx_seq_one_letter_code
_entity_poly.pdbx_strand_id
1 'polypeptide(L)'
;MLRGRCFQLKDFYQRDPDEVGKLALYLNQIPSPLIDPRNIEAQLVVYISDKFPDIATFPRFYLNFLQWNRMRFNLKEIDMLPSIGQCDSGSQGRATCFVNNWLKYKVIEQYNCSVFYLQHKRPDIQICDPEIIIKNYDTFVDPSLKDYECVPPCLRFDTAIEIYTAMEMTGPQGAIDSGTAAFRIEASYISLEVSVGYIRSDMDI
;
A
#
# COMPACT_ATOMS: atom_id res chain seq x y z
N MET A 1 -9.49 -7.57 8.01
CA MET A 1 -8.62 -8.37 7.13
C MET A 1 -7.27 -8.52 7.83
N LEU A 2 -7.04 -9.62 8.54
CA LEU A 2 -5.75 -9.91 9.18
C LEU A 2 -4.76 -10.28 8.08
N ARG A 3 -4.04 -9.28 7.58
CA ARG A 3 -2.88 -9.49 6.70
C ARG A 3 -1.71 -9.64 7.66
N GLY A 4 -1.03 -10.80 7.63
CA GLY A 4 -0.07 -11.25 8.64
C GLY A 4 1.15 -10.35 8.83
N ARG A 5 2.35 -10.86 8.59
CA ARG A 5 3.57 -10.04 8.68
C ARG A 5 3.79 -9.30 7.36
N CYS A 6 3.98 -7.98 7.45
CA CYS A 6 4.31 -7.14 6.31
C CYS A 6 5.81 -6.76 6.34
N PHE A 7 6.41 -6.63 5.17
CA PHE A 7 7.77 -6.12 5.00
C PHE A 7 7.72 -4.89 4.12
N GLN A 8 8.37 -3.81 4.55
CA GLN A 8 8.48 -2.58 3.80
C GLN A 8 9.93 -2.43 3.32
N LEU A 9 10.09 -2.10 2.04
CA LEU A 9 11.39 -1.76 1.49
C LEU A 9 11.89 -0.46 2.12
N LYS A 10 13.17 -0.39 2.49
CA LYS A 10 13.81 0.88 2.84
C LYS A 10 13.94 1.77 1.60
N ASP A 11 14.21 3.05 1.80
CA ASP A 11 14.45 4.00 0.72
C ASP A 11 15.47 3.44 -0.29
N PHE A 12 14.98 3.19 -1.51
CA PHE A 12 15.76 2.66 -2.62
C PHE A 12 15.46 3.48 -3.87
N TYR A 13 16.50 4.12 -4.40
CA TYR A 13 16.38 5.04 -5.53
C TYR A 13 16.97 4.40 -6.78
N GLN A 14 16.13 4.24 -7.81
CA GLN A 14 16.56 3.80 -9.13
C GLN A 14 17.43 4.89 -9.79
N ARG A 15 18.59 4.48 -10.33
CA ARG A 15 19.57 5.40 -10.95
C ARG A 15 19.69 5.24 -12.46
N ASP A 16 19.26 4.10 -12.97
CA ASP A 16 19.32 3.74 -14.39
C ASP A 16 17.91 3.42 -14.89
N PRO A 17 17.60 3.63 -16.18
CA PRO A 17 16.28 3.34 -16.73
C PRO A 17 15.91 1.85 -16.65
N ASP A 18 14.68 1.54 -17.05
CA ASP A 18 14.14 0.17 -17.07
C ASP A 18 15.10 -0.84 -17.75
N GLU A 19 14.98 -2.12 -17.38
CA GLU A 19 15.90 -3.24 -17.68
C GLU A 19 17.25 -3.23 -16.95
N VAL A 20 17.91 -2.07 -16.82
CA VAL A 20 19.23 -1.96 -16.17
C VAL A 20 19.09 -1.68 -14.67
N GLY A 21 18.25 -0.70 -14.31
CA GLY A 21 18.08 -0.22 -12.94
C GLY A 21 16.93 -0.85 -12.17
N LYS A 22 16.45 -2.05 -12.53
CA LYS A 22 15.24 -2.62 -11.91
C LYS A 22 15.48 -3.21 -10.52
N LEU A 23 14.51 -3.04 -9.64
CA LEU A 23 14.42 -3.78 -8.38
C LEU A 23 13.89 -5.18 -8.69
N ALA A 24 14.67 -6.23 -8.40
CA ALA A 24 14.24 -7.61 -8.52
C ALA A 24 14.21 -8.27 -7.14
N LEU A 25 13.04 -8.75 -6.73
CA LEU A 25 12.86 -9.51 -5.49
C LEU A 25 12.48 -10.94 -5.82
N TYR A 26 13.20 -11.86 -5.20
CA TYR A 26 13.00 -13.30 -5.29
C TYR A 26 12.64 -13.79 -3.90
N LEU A 27 11.40 -14.24 -3.74
CA LEU A 27 10.87 -14.68 -2.46
C LEU A 27 10.66 -16.19 -2.52
N ASN A 28 11.24 -16.88 -1.54
CA ASN A 28 10.98 -18.29 -1.33
C ASN A 28 9.56 -18.52 -0.82
N GLN A 29 9.14 -19.78 -0.87
CA GLN A 29 7.84 -20.19 -0.36
C GLN A 29 7.71 -19.81 1.13
N ILE A 30 6.60 -19.17 1.48
CA ILE A 30 6.32 -18.72 2.84
C ILE A 30 5.34 -19.72 3.49
N PRO A 31 5.56 -20.15 4.75
CA PRO A 31 4.62 -21.02 5.44
C PRO A 31 3.32 -20.29 5.78
N SER A 32 2.19 -20.98 5.64
CA SER A 32 0.85 -20.46 5.98
C SER A 32 0.13 -21.38 6.97
N PRO A 33 0.54 -21.42 8.25
CA PRO A 33 0.07 -22.43 9.21
C PRO A 33 -1.38 -22.20 9.67
N LEU A 34 -1.94 -21.03 9.39
CA LEU A 34 -3.27 -20.62 9.85
C LEU A 34 -4.36 -20.76 8.78
N ILE A 35 -3.98 -20.81 7.49
CA ILE A 35 -4.92 -20.66 6.37
C ILE A 35 -4.91 -21.88 5.45
N ASP A 36 -3.74 -22.47 5.16
CA ASP A 36 -3.62 -23.64 4.29
C ASP A 36 -3.21 -24.88 5.11
N PRO A 37 -3.97 -25.99 5.08
CA PRO A 37 -3.59 -27.26 5.70
C PRO A 37 -2.23 -27.81 5.24
N ARG A 38 -1.79 -27.42 4.03
CA ARG A 38 -0.48 -27.78 3.47
C ARG A 38 0.65 -26.89 3.99
N ASN A 39 0.33 -25.88 4.80
CA ASN A 39 1.25 -24.88 5.35
C ASN A 39 1.99 -24.09 4.25
N ILE A 40 1.30 -23.76 3.15
CA ILE A 40 1.86 -23.06 2.00
C ILE A 40 1.08 -21.78 1.75
N GLU A 41 1.78 -20.64 1.67
CA GLU A 41 1.18 -19.41 1.18
C GLU A 41 1.14 -19.43 -0.34
N ALA A 42 -0.07 -19.34 -0.92
CA ALA A 42 -0.26 -19.39 -2.36
C ALA A 42 -0.17 -18.02 -3.03
N GLN A 43 -0.33 -16.94 -2.26
CA GLN A 43 -0.44 -15.60 -2.79
C GLN A 43 0.15 -14.55 -1.84
N LEU A 44 0.92 -13.62 -2.41
CA LEU A 44 1.40 -12.43 -1.70
C LEU A 44 0.62 -11.20 -2.16
N VAL A 45 0.53 -10.20 -1.29
CA VAL A 45 -0.08 -8.91 -1.63
C VAL A 45 0.96 -7.82 -1.52
N VAL A 46 1.10 -7.05 -2.59
CA VAL A 46 1.99 -5.89 -2.69
C VAL A 46 1.16 -4.62 -2.67
N TYR A 47 1.61 -3.65 -1.88
CA TYR A 47 1.09 -2.29 -1.86
C TYR A 47 2.19 -1.36 -2.35
N ILE A 48 1.82 -0.45 -3.24
CA ILE A 48 2.68 0.65 -3.66
C ILE A 48 2.16 1.88 -2.93
N SER A 49 2.99 2.45 -2.06
CA SER A 49 2.65 3.64 -1.27
C SER A 49 3.48 4.83 -1.72
N ASP A 50 3.04 6.01 -1.28
CA ASP A 50 3.82 7.24 -1.37
C ASP A 50 4.86 7.31 -0.23
N LYS A 51 5.47 8.48 -0.07
CA LYS A 51 6.48 8.77 0.96
C LYS A 51 5.93 8.84 2.40
N PHE A 52 4.61 8.76 2.59
CA PHE A 52 4.00 8.90 3.91
C PHE A 52 3.99 7.55 4.65
N PRO A 53 3.97 7.56 6.00
CA PRO A 53 4.20 6.35 6.78
C PRO A 53 3.03 5.34 6.73
N ASP A 54 1.81 5.82 6.48
CA ASP A 54 0.64 4.95 6.45
C ASP A 54 0.38 4.44 5.04
N ILE A 55 0.34 3.11 4.90
CA ILE A 55 0.13 2.44 3.61
C ILE A 55 -1.38 2.28 3.38
N ALA A 56 -1.88 2.83 2.28
CA ALA A 56 -3.26 2.61 1.85
C ALA A 56 -3.50 1.12 1.54
N THR A 57 -4.71 0.62 1.86
CA THR A 57 -5.07 -0.78 1.57
C THR A 57 -5.41 -1.04 0.10
N PHE A 58 -5.48 0.02 -0.72
CA PHE A 58 -5.73 0.03 -2.15
C PHE A 58 -4.86 1.09 -2.86
N PRO A 59 -4.45 0.85 -4.11
CA PRO A 59 -4.62 -0.40 -4.86
C PRO A 59 -3.77 -1.53 -4.28
N ARG A 60 -4.21 -2.79 -4.50
CA ARG A 60 -3.54 -3.99 -4.00
C ARG A 60 -3.22 -4.91 -5.17
N PHE A 61 -1.98 -5.38 -5.24
CA PHE A 61 -1.51 -6.24 -6.32
C PHE A 61 -1.22 -7.63 -5.77
N TYR A 62 -1.73 -8.66 -6.43
CA TYR A 62 -1.58 -10.04 -6.00
C TYR A 62 -0.47 -10.71 -6.81
N LEU A 63 0.52 -11.29 -6.12
CA LEU A 63 1.55 -12.13 -6.72
C LEU A 63 1.20 -13.59 -6.43
N ASN A 64 0.99 -14.40 -7.46
CA ASN A 64 0.72 -15.81 -7.26
C ASN A 64 1.99 -16.65 -7.31
N PHE A 65 1.88 -17.85 -6.76
CA PHE A 65 2.93 -18.85 -6.76
C PHE A 65 3.42 -19.20 -8.18
N LEU A 66 4.74 -19.29 -8.36
CA LEU A 66 5.44 -19.58 -9.63
C LEU A 66 5.08 -18.63 -10.78
N GLN A 67 4.80 -17.38 -10.44
CA GLN A 67 4.59 -16.33 -11.42
C GLN A 67 5.68 -15.27 -11.34
N TRP A 68 6.18 -14.93 -12.53
CA TRP A 68 6.96 -13.74 -12.73
C TRP A 68 6.03 -12.55 -12.89
N ASN A 69 6.21 -11.54 -12.05
CA ASN A 69 5.46 -10.30 -12.10
C ASN A 69 6.40 -9.15 -12.38
N ARG A 70 6.02 -8.27 -13.30
CA ARG A 70 6.75 -7.07 -13.63
C ARG A 70 5.86 -5.86 -13.47
N MET A 71 6.23 -4.95 -12.59
CA MET A 71 5.57 -3.67 -12.36
C MET A 71 6.37 -2.55 -13.01
N ARG A 72 5.73 -1.79 -13.89
CA ARG A 72 6.29 -0.57 -14.47
C ARG A 72 5.60 0.64 -13.88
N PHE A 73 6.42 1.58 -13.41
CA PHE A 73 5.96 2.80 -12.78
C PHE A 73 6.15 4.00 -13.70
N ASN A 74 5.10 4.81 -13.79
CA ASN A 74 5.13 6.13 -14.40
C ASN A 74 4.76 7.15 -13.33
N LEU A 75 5.69 8.07 -13.03
CA LEU A 75 5.46 9.09 -12.01
C LEU A 75 4.90 10.36 -12.65
N LYS A 76 3.84 10.90 -12.04
CA LYS A 76 3.25 12.16 -12.42
C LYS A 76 3.26 13.11 -11.22
N GLU A 77 3.94 14.23 -11.36
CA GLU A 77 3.81 15.34 -10.43
C GLU A 77 2.54 16.12 -10.76
N ILE A 78 1.76 16.40 -9.73
CA ILE A 78 0.54 17.19 -9.83
C ILE A 78 0.71 18.38 -8.88
N ASP A 79 0.60 19.57 -9.47
CA ASP A 79 0.60 20.84 -8.74
C ASP A 79 -0.73 21.55 -9.00
N MET A 80 -1.47 21.82 -7.93
CA MET A 80 -2.79 22.41 -7.95
C MET A 80 -2.82 23.64 -7.05
N LEU A 81 -3.61 24.64 -7.44
CA LEU A 81 -3.91 25.75 -6.56
C LEU A 81 -4.77 25.25 -5.40
N PRO A 82 -4.47 25.65 -4.14
CA PRO A 82 -5.29 25.28 -3.00
C PRO A 82 -6.72 25.76 -3.17
N SER A 83 -7.66 24.82 -3.12
CA SER A 83 -9.10 25.08 -3.20
C SER A 83 -9.85 24.20 -2.20
N ILE A 84 -10.86 24.78 -1.56
CA ILE A 84 -11.64 24.11 -0.51
C ILE A 84 -12.25 22.83 -1.07
N GLY A 85 -11.97 21.70 -0.41
CA GLY A 85 -12.53 20.39 -0.76
C GLY A 85 -11.84 19.67 -1.93
N GLN A 86 -10.82 20.27 -2.57
CA GLN A 86 -10.10 19.62 -3.69
C GLN A 86 -8.71 19.12 -3.29
N CYS A 87 -7.95 19.97 -2.60
CA CYS A 87 -6.67 19.61 -2.04
C CYS A 87 -6.31 20.47 -0.86
N ASP A 88 -5.43 19.95 -0.02
CA ASP A 88 -4.88 20.68 1.11
C ASP A 88 -3.43 21.08 0.81
N SER A 89 -3.02 22.26 1.27
CA SER A 89 -1.60 22.64 1.32
C SER A 89 -0.83 21.86 2.40
N GLY A 90 -1.57 21.11 3.22
CA GLY A 90 -1.07 20.20 4.23
C GLY A 90 -0.07 19.17 3.74
N SER A 91 0.78 18.74 4.67
CA SER A 91 1.93 17.86 4.44
C SER A 91 1.64 16.38 4.68
N GLN A 92 0.38 15.97 4.79
CA GLN A 92 -0.01 14.60 5.12
C GLN A 92 -0.64 13.86 3.95
N GLY A 93 -0.28 12.59 3.75
CA GLY A 93 -0.88 11.72 2.75
C GLY A 93 -2.33 11.36 3.09
N ARG A 94 -3.09 10.98 2.06
CA ARG A 94 -4.51 10.59 2.19
C ARG A 94 -4.70 9.43 3.17
N ALA A 95 -3.83 8.43 3.10
CA ALA A 95 -3.87 7.27 4.00
C ALA A 95 -3.60 7.65 5.45
N THR A 96 -2.62 8.54 5.69
CA THR A 96 -2.31 9.05 7.03
C THR A 96 -3.48 9.86 7.61
N CYS A 97 -4.08 10.75 6.81
CA CYS A 97 -5.29 11.46 7.21
C CYS A 97 -6.41 10.48 7.61
N PHE A 98 -6.65 9.46 6.79
CA PHE A 98 -7.67 8.46 7.05
C PHE A 98 -7.42 7.72 8.35
N VAL A 99 -6.22 7.18 8.55
CA VAL A 99 -5.87 6.42 9.76
C VAL A 99 -6.00 7.28 11.01
N ASN A 100 -5.55 8.53 10.95
CA ASN A 100 -5.62 9.46 12.09
C ASN A 100 -7.07 9.80 12.44
N ASN A 101 -7.90 10.13 11.44
CA ASN A 101 -9.31 10.46 11.66
C ASN A 101 -10.12 9.24 12.09
N TRP A 102 -9.89 8.08 11.50
CA TRP A 102 -10.51 6.84 11.93
C TRP A 102 -10.16 6.51 13.39
N LEU A 103 -8.87 6.55 13.74
CA LEU A 103 -8.43 6.30 15.11
C LEU A 103 -9.05 7.30 16.09
N LYS A 104 -9.09 8.59 15.74
CA LYS A 104 -9.67 9.63 16.59
C LYS A 104 -11.18 9.46 16.78
N TYR A 105 -11.94 9.48 15.69
CA TYR A 105 -13.39 9.64 15.73
C TYR A 105 -14.15 8.32 15.91
N LYS A 106 -13.65 7.21 15.36
CA LYS A 106 -14.31 5.89 15.47
C LYS A 106 -13.87 5.11 16.70
N VAL A 107 -12.64 5.29 17.15
CA VAL A 107 -12.07 4.48 18.24
C VAL A 107 -11.94 5.31 19.52
N ILE A 108 -11.13 6.36 19.51
CA ILE A 108 -10.75 7.09 20.72
C ILE A 108 -11.95 7.85 21.31
N GLU A 109 -12.68 8.62 20.51
CA GLU A 109 -13.81 9.40 21.02
C GLU A 109 -14.99 8.53 21.48
N GLN A 110 -15.11 7.30 20.95
CA GLN A 110 -16.20 6.38 21.29
C GLN A 110 -15.88 5.50 22.50
N TYR A 111 -14.63 5.03 22.62
CA TYR A 111 -14.25 4.01 23.59
C TYR A 111 -13.13 4.45 24.55
N ASN A 112 -12.57 5.65 24.36
CA ASN A 112 -11.47 6.21 25.16
C ASN A 112 -10.24 5.30 25.26
N CYS A 113 -9.97 4.54 24.20
CA CYS A 113 -8.86 3.59 24.10
C CYS A 113 -8.32 3.56 22.67
N SER A 114 -7.16 2.91 22.48
CA SER A 114 -6.52 2.73 21.17
C SER A 114 -6.44 1.25 20.80
N VAL A 115 -6.40 0.96 19.50
CA VAL A 115 -6.09 -0.39 19.01
C VAL A 115 -4.60 -0.66 19.15
N PHE A 116 -4.24 -1.88 19.56
CA PHE A 116 -2.85 -2.24 19.89
C PHE A 116 -1.85 -1.95 18.76
N TYR A 117 -2.25 -2.14 17.50
CA TYR A 117 -1.38 -1.93 16.33
C TYR A 117 -1.18 -0.46 15.95
N LEU A 118 -1.99 0.46 16.48
CA LEU A 118 -1.81 1.92 16.31
C LEU A 118 -1.32 2.62 17.58
N GLN A 119 -0.90 1.88 18.59
CA GLN A 119 -0.42 2.45 19.86
C GLN A 119 0.72 3.47 19.67
N HIS A 120 1.59 3.24 18.69
CA HIS A 120 2.68 4.15 18.35
C HIS A 120 2.22 5.56 17.93
N LYS A 121 0.98 5.72 17.45
CA LYS A 121 0.41 7.03 17.09
C LYS A 121 -0.19 7.78 18.29
N ARG A 122 -0.61 7.07 19.33
CA ARG A 122 -1.24 7.61 20.54
C ARG A 122 -0.72 6.89 21.78
N PRO A 123 0.57 7.08 22.13
CA PRO A 123 1.17 6.43 23.28
C PRO A 123 0.57 6.88 24.61
N ASP A 124 -0.15 8.01 24.60
CA ASP A 124 -0.85 8.62 25.73
C ASP A 124 -2.14 7.91 26.13
N ILE A 125 -2.70 7.06 25.27
CA ILE A 125 -3.98 6.36 25.48
C ILE A 125 -3.72 4.87 25.72
N GLN A 126 -4.50 4.24 26.60
CA GLN A 126 -4.38 2.80 26.86
C GLN A 126 -4.96 1.95 25.71
N ILE A 127 -4.44 0.74 25.56
CA ILE A 127 -4.94 -0.23 24.58
C ILE A 127 -6.33 -0.72 25.02
N CYS A 128 -7.28 -0.80 24.09
CA CYS A 128 -8.63 -1.30 24.35
C CYS A 128 -8.60 -2.75 24.86
N ASP A 129 -9.47 -3.05 25.83
CA ASP A 129 -9.75 -4.45 26.18
C ASP A 129 -10.31 -5.19 24.96
N PRO A 130 -9.81 -6.40 24.63
CA PRO A 130 -10.33 -7.21 23.53
C PRO A 130 -11.86 -7.38 23.53
N GLU A 131 -12.50 -7.40 24.70
CA GLU A 131 -13.96 -7.53 24.82
C GLU A 131 -14.70 -6.36 24.15
N ILE A 132 -14.18 -5.13 24.26
CA ILE A 132 -14.76 -3.93 23.63
C ILE A 132 -14.70 -4.06 22.11
N ILE A 133 -13.57 -4.54 21.58
CA ILE A 133 -13.36 -4.72 20.13
C ILE A 133 -14.30 -5.79 19.60
N ILE A 134 -14.42 -6.92 20.29
CA ILE A 134 -15.27 -8.04 19.87
C ILE A 134 -16.75 -7.64 19.87
N LYS A 135 -17.24 -6.98 20.92
CA LYS A 135 -18.64 -6.55 21.02
C LYS A 135 -19.02 -5.50 19.98
N ASN A 136 -18.07 -4.69 19.53
CA ASN A 136 -18.30 -3.59 18.60
C ASN A 136 -17.61 -3.80 17.24
N TYR A 137 -17.36 -5.06 16.86
CA TYR A 137 -16.51 -5.43 15.73
C TYR A 137 -16.87 -4.67 14.44
N ASP A 138 -18.15 -4.56 14.13
CA ASP A 138 -18.65 -3.88 12.93
C ASP A 138 -18.19 -2.42 12.85
N THR A 139 -18.17 -1.69 13.98
CA THR A 139 -17.68 -0.31 14.05
C THR A 139 -16.17 -0.24 13.80
N PHE A 140 -15.40 -1.23 14.28
CA PHE A 140 -13.95 -1.28 14.09
C PHE A 140 -13.54 -1.69 12.68
N VAL A 141 -14.35 -2.46 11.96
CA VAL A 141 -14.04 -2.87 10.57
C VAL A 141 -14.62 -1.94 9.52
N ASP A 142 -15.62 -1.14 9.86
CA ASP A 142 -16.23 -0.17 8.97
C ASP A 142 -15.25 0.97 8.64
N PRO A 143 -14.87 1.12 7.35
CA PRO A 143 -13.98 2.19 6.92
C PRO A 143 -14.70 3.53 6.75
N SER A 144 -16.02 3.62 6.92
CA SER A 144 -16.76 4.85 6.67
C SER A 144 -16.44 5.93 7.71
N LEU A 145 -16.00 7.10 7.26
CA LEU A 145 -15.90 8.31 8.08
C LEU A 145 -17.00 9.25 7.62
N LYS A 146 -18.04 9.42 8.46
CA LYS A 146 -19.03 10.46 8.24
C LYS A 146 -18.38 11.81 8.59
N ASP A 147 -18.63 12.82 7.77
CA ASP A 147 -18.27 14.23 8.01
C ASP A 147 -16.78 14.61 7.89
N TYR A 148 -15.91 13.68 7.45
CA TYR A 148 -14.49 13.98 7.22
C TYR A 148 -14.01 13.48 5.86
N GLU A 149 -13.64 14.43 5.00
CA GLU A 149 -13.07 14.14 3.70
C GLU A 149 -11.54 14.32 3.73
N CYS A 150 -10.81 13.21 3.58
CA CYS A 150 -9.37 13.24 3.41
C CYS A 150 -9.02 13.57 1.96
N VAL A 151 -8.84 14.87 1.68
CA VAL A 151 -8.37 15.38 0.40
C VAL A 151 -6.86 15.15 0.22
N PRO A 152 -6.37 14.97 -1.01
CA PRO A 152 -4.94 14.81 -1.27
C PRO A 152 -4.18 16.15 -1.11
N PRO A 153 -2.84 16.10 -0.96
CA PRO A 153 -2.04 17.31 -0.99
C PRO A 153 -2.05 17.97 -2.38
N CYS A 154 -2.00 19.30 -2.41
CA CYS A 154 -2.03 20.09 -3.65
C CYS A 154 -0.80 19.84 -4.52
N LEU A 155 0.38 19.70 -3.89
CA LEU A 155 1.58 19.21 -4.53
C LEU A 155 1.79 17.74 -4.17
N ARG A 156 1.70 16.85 -5.16
CA ARG A 156 1.84 15.41 -4.94
C ARG A 156 2.41 14.69 -6.15
N PHE A 157 2.82 13.44 -5.91
CA PHE A 157 3.18 12.51 -6.95
C PHE A 157 2.15 11.39 -7.02
N ASP A 158 1.56 11.21 -8.19
CA ASP A 158 0.69 10.08 -8.51
C ASP A 158 1.50 9.05 -9.33
N THR A 159 1.47 7.79 -8.89
CA THR A 159 2.16 6.70 -9.58
C THR A 159 1.16 5.90 -10.40
N ALA A 160 1.25 5.96 -11.72
CA ALA A 160 0.56 5.04 -12.61
C ALA A 160 1.36 3.73 -12.70
N ILE A 161 0.65 2.60 -12.59
CA ILE A 161 1.25 1.27 -12.47
C ILE A 161 0.71 0.38 -13.58
N GLU A 162 1.61 -0.20 -14.35
CA GLU A 162 1.30 -1.30 -15.27
C GLU A 162 1.89 -2.60 -14.71
N ILE A 163 1.09 -3.66 -14.68
CA ILE A 163 1.54 -4.98 -14.22
C ILE A 163 1.45 -5.99 -15.36
N TYR A 164 2.55 -6.70 -15.56
CA TYR A 164 2.67 -7.82 -16.49
C TYR A 164 2.94 -9.07 -15.68
N THR A 165 2.14 -10.11 -15.89
CA THR A 165 2.29 -11.39 -15.19
C THR A 165 2.44 -12.50 -16.21
N ALA A 166 3.42 -13.37 -16.00
CA ALA A 166 3.58 -14.59 -16.78
C ALA A 166 3.90 -15.75 -15.85
N MET A 167 3.55 -16.96 -16.28
CA MET A 167 4.03 -18.17 -15.61
C MET A 167 5.55 -18.23 -15.76
N GLU A 168 6.26 -18.54 -14.67
CA GLU A 168 7.68 -18.80 -14.75
C GLU A 168 7.87 -20.11 -15.52
N MET A 169 8.46 -20.04 -16.71
CA MET A 169 8.82 -21.25 -17.45
C MET A 169 9.98 -21.92 -16.70
N THR A 170 9.65 -22.86 -15.83
CA THR A 170 10.58 -23.92 -15.42
C THR A 170 11.17 -24.53 -16.68
N GLY A 171 12.45 -24.94 -16.66
CA GLY A 171 13.19 -25.45 -17.82
C GLY A 171 12.50 -26.59 -18.59
N PRO A 172 13.17 -27.22 -19.59
CA PRO A 172 12.55 -28.03 -20.65
C PRO A 172 11.60 -29.19 -20.26
N GLN A 173 11.36 -29.45 -18.98
CA GLN A 173 10.53 -30.55 -18.47
C GLN A 173 9.63 -30.18 -17.27
N GLY A 174 9.37 -28.89 -16.98
CA GLY A 174 8.39 -28.55 -15.94
C GLY A 174 8.87 -28.78 -14.49
N ALA A 175 10.15 -29.09 -14.29
CA ALA A 175 10.73 -29.31 -12.97
C ALA A 175 11.08 -27.96 -12.33
N ILE A 176 10.51 -27.71 -11.14
CA ILE A 176 10.92 -26.62 -10.26
C ILE A 176 12.31 -26.98 -9.76
N ASP A 177 13.36 -26.36 -10.33
CA ASP A 177 14.70 -26.48 -9.76
C ASP A 177 14.65 -25.97 -8.32
N SER A 178 15.38 -26.63 -7.41
CA SER A 178 15.45 -26.29 -5.98
C SER A 178 16.00 -24.88 -5.68
N GLY A 179 16.30 -24.08 -6.71
CA GLY A 179 16.65 -22.66 -6.65
C GLY A 179 15.63 -21.70 -7.30
N THR A 180 14.47 -22.19 -7.75
CA THR A 180 13.44 -21.34 -8.37
C THR A 180 12.68 -20.60 -7.28
N ALA A 181 12.67 -19.27 -7.32
CA ALA A 181 11.91 -18.46 -6.39
C ALA A 181 10.41 -18.76 -6.50
N ALA A 182 9.72 -18.89 -5.36
CA ALA A 182 8.28 -19.16 -5.34
C ALA A 182 7.46 -17.95 -5.81
N PHE A 183 7.96 -16.74 -5.54
CA PHE A 183 7.40 -15.49 -6.04
C PHE A 183 8.51 -14.62 -6.57
N ARG A 184 8.30 -14.05 -7.76
CA ARG A 184 9.24 -13.14 -8.38
C ARG A 184 8.53 -11.85 -8.76
N ILE A 185 9.11 -10.73 -8.33
CA ILE A 185 8.66 -9.40 -8.70
C ILE A 185 9.83 -8.57 -9.18
N GLU A 186 9.68 -7.99 -10.36
CA GLU A 186 10.55 -6.95 -10.90
C GLU A 186 9.78 -5.64 -10.93
N ALA A 187 10.40 -4.56 -10.49
CA ALA A 187 9.78 -3.25 -10.38
C ALA A 187 10.73 -2.16 -10.83
N SER A 188 10.28 -1.26 -11.70
CA SER A 188 11.11 -0.19 -12.24
C SER A 188 10.28 0.99 -12.74
N TYR A 189 10.87 2.18 -12.70
CA TYR A 189 10.42 3.34 -13.46
C TYR A 189 10.90 3.22 -14.91
N ILE A 190 10.04 3.57 -15.86
CA ILE A 190 10.32 3.36 -17.30
C ILE A 190 11.48 4.25 -17.78
N SER A 191 11.33 5.58 -17.66
CA SER A 191 12.26 6.55 -18.25
C SER A 191 13.00 7.42 -17.22
N LEU A 192 12.83 7.17 -15.91
CA LEU A 192 13.29 8.10 -14.85
C LEU A 192 12.85 9.55 -15.05
N GLU A 193 11.73 9.73 -15.74
CA GLU A 193 11.10 11.01 -16.01
C GLU A 193 9.90 11.19 -15.11
N VAL A 194 9.63 12.45 -14.76
CA VAL A 194 8.43 12.85 -14.04
C VAL A 194 7.58 13.68 -15.00
N SER A 195 6.38 13.19 -15.30
CA SER A 195 5.42 13.97 -16.08
C SER A 195 4.80 15.04 -15.17
N VAL A 196 4.78 16.30 -15.61
CA VAL A 196 4.21 17.39 -14.81
C VAL A 196 2.81 17.72 -15.32
N GLY A 197 1.82 17.66 -14.44
CA GLY A 197 0.45 18.06 -14.71
C GLY A 197 0.08 19.31 -13.92
N TYR A 198 -0.20 20.41 -14.63
CA TYR A 198 -0.82 21.59 -14.04
C TYR A 198 -2.33 21.48 -14.19
N ILE A 199 -3.06 21.53 -13.07
CA ILE A 199 -4.52 21.63 -13.10
C ILE A 199 -4.85 23.09 -12.80
N ARG A 200 -5.14 23.86 -13.86
CA ARG A 200 -5.71 25.20 -13.73
C ARG A 200 -7.21 25.01 -13.51
N SER A 201 -7.76 25.67 -12.49
CA SER A 201 -9.21 25.88 -12.41
C SER A 201 -9.58 26.84 -13.54
N ASP A 202 -9.88 26.29 -14.72
CA ASP A 202 -10.50 27.07 -15.77
C ASP A 202 -11.86 27.56 -15.27
N MET A 203 -11.99 28.88 -15.31
CA MET A 203 -13.15 29.70 -15.02
C MET A 203 -14.49 29.01 -15.24
N ASP A 204 -15.29 28.95 -14.17
CA ASP A 204 -16.75 28.99 -14.29
C ASP A 204 -17.14 30.19 -15.17
N ILE A 205 -17.85 29.92 -16.26
CA ILE A 205 -18.65 30.90 -17.02
C ILE A 205 -20.09 30.80 -16.50
#